data_AF-A0A2E0QRP8-F1
#
_entry.id   AF-A0A2E0QRP8-F1
#
_cell.length_a   1.000
_cell.length_b   1.000
_cell.length_c   1.000
_cell.angle_alpha   90.00
_cell.angle_beta   90.00
_cell.angle_gamma   90.00
#
_symmetry.space_group_name_H-M   'P 1'
#
loop_
_entity.id
_entity.type
_entity.pdbx_description
1 polymer ?
#
loop_
_entity_poly.entity_id
_entity_poly.type
_entity_poly.pdbx_seq_one_letter_code
_entity_poly.pdbx_strand_id
1 'polypeptide(L)'
;MLELDRKTATEKDVKRSYARKLKEHRPDQDPEGFRRVRDAYESALKQLESGLTYEEGTFGFPFGDPFSVEWDDEPEVEEDKEDDKGEEKEEEEKFVIPETRSIPEGSQIPDARAISSVKIDPLKDIELRMLSWLVKEESEEWRSALGQLVRDGNKRCQEDPDITPRWSSMVEKHLGDFPGLILTNWGNSAVIRELEYGDPRITRLLVNYLYNEAKLLRLQDMATAILKHKDRFPNESAAMLAVDIAEKLSFYAVAISESLVDFAYLHFPVQERDRAIRDGEEWIHLGKHIPFAMPKKDRRFWFDRIAESRMGMVYAWASPEDILFVENLERYRLRDGLLRTRIRSLLPEGMELPEAQEPPRTEVIQRQQTKKEEGGNGWRIGFMCIIVVWVIYVVSQSVESPRSTSYSNYKVPEELINNMDELLKRKDIYPPIISDPESVEDLIRLPEPRTGQKTPVEIVEEAVQGENLEKYEQKKSILLLDDYKKRLLDPSALVQARIEAGEMIRDTASVEYALDTFTQALGERRMGVIGDNRIYPILKKVVEGWKPVDSQSKPEVFRKYYSFLRRLDPDQALDFFTPSGETEAEKWETIFQLPSEGGGE
;
A
#
# COMPACT_ATOMS: atom_id res chain seq x y z
N MET A 1 5.57 30.45 38.59
CA MET A 1 4.79 29.36 39.23
C MET A 1 5.15 27.98 38.68
N LEU A 2 5.27 27.80 37.36
CA LEU A 2 5.65 26.51 36.76
C LEU A 2 7.15 26.18 36.81
N GLU A 3 7.99 27.09 37.32
CA GLU A 3 9.45 26.91 37.46
C GLU A 3 10.15 26.52 36.14
N LEU A 4 9.73 27.13 35.04
CA LEU A 4 10.30 26.93 33.70
C LEU A 4 10.97 28.21 33.21
N ASP A 5 12.06 28.06 32.49
CA ASP A 5 12.71 29.17 31.79
C ASP A 5 11.91 29.53 30.53
N ARG A 6 11.47 30.79 30.45
CA ARG A 6 10.63 31.31 29.36
C ARG A 6 11.29 31.16 27.99
N LYS A 7 12.62 31.17 27.90
CA LYS A 7 13.35 31.14 26.61
C LYS A 7 13.55 29.74 26.04
N THR A 8 13.48 28.70 26.88
CA THR A 8 13.87 27.34 26.50
C THR A 8 12.76 26.32 26.70
N ALA A 9 11.68 26.68 27.41
CA ALA A 9 10.57 25.77 27.68
C ALA A 9 9.78 25.43 26.41
N THR A 10 9.60 24.14 26.14
CA THR A 10 8.69 23.65 25.10
C THR A 10 7.28 23.43 25.65
N GLU A 11 6.27 23.30 24.78
CA GLU A 11 4.89 22.99 25.18
C GLU A 11 4.80 21.70 26.03
N LYS A 12 5.64 20.71 25.72
CA LYS A 12 5.73 19.46 26.50
C LYS A 12 6.24 19.70 27.91
N ASP A 13 7.19 20.61 28.10
CA ASP A 13 7.73 20.96 29.42
C ASP A 13 6.70 21.71 30.26
N VAL A 14 5.93 22.61 29.65
CA VAL A 14 4.80 23.32 30.27
C VAL A 14 3.74 22.34 30.77
N LYS A 15 3.29 21.42 29.90
CA LYS A 15 2.31 20.36 30.27
C LYS A 15 2.84 19.45 31.38
N ARG A 16 4.10 19.03 31.31
CA ARG A 16 4.73 18.19 32.34
C ARG A 16 4.84 18.91 33.69
N SER A 17 5.20 20.20 33.70
CA SER A 17 5.30 20.95 34.94
C SER A 17 3.93 21.21 35.57
N TYR A 18 2.92 21.51 34.75
CA TYR A 18 1.52 21.63 35.20
C TYR A 18 1.02 20.33 35.86
N ALA A 19 1.26 19.17 35.24
CA ALA A 19 0.88 17.88 35.82
C ALA A 19 1.57 17.56 37.16
N ARG A 20 2.81 18.05 37.37
CA ARG A 20 3.49 17.94 38.68
C ARG A 20 2.81 18.84 39.73
N LYS A 21 2.55 20.11 39.39
CA LYS A 21 1.92 21.08 40.30
C LYS A 21 0.46 20.73 40.63
N LEU A 22 -0.26 20.07 39.72
CA LEU A 22 -1.60 19.53 39.99
C LEU A 22 -1.61 18.44 41.08
N LYS A 23 -0.52 17.70 41.25
CA LYS A 23 -0.40 16.71 42.33
C LYS A 23 -0.20 17.36 43.69
N GLU A 24 0.45 18.52 43.71
CA GLU A 24 0.68 19.34 44.92
C GLU A 24 -0.57 20.13 45.30
N HIS A 25 -1.24 20.76 44.33
CA HIS A 25 -2.43 21.60 44.52
C HIS A 25 -3.68 20.90 43.97
N ARG A 26 -4.23 19.95 44.74
CA ARG A 26 -5.51 19.31 44.40
C ARG A 26 -6.67 20.28 44.63
N PRO A 27 -7.69 20.32 43.76
CA PRO A 27 -8.80 21.27 43.87
C PRO A 27 -9.59 21.12 45.18
N ASP A 28 -9.68 19.90 45.72
CA ASP A 28 -10.39 19.63 46.98
C ASP A 28 -9.62 20.09 48.23
N GLN A 29 -8.29 20.23 48.13
CA GLN A 29 -7.41 20.55 49.26
C GLN A 29 -6.94 22.01 49.22
N ASP A 30 -6.69 22.55 48.03
CA ASP A 30 -6.22 23.91 47.81
C ASP A 30 -6.85 24.47 46.51
N PRO A 31 -8.13 24.91 46.57
CA PRO A 31 -8.84 25.40 45.39
C PRO A 31 -8.23 26.71 44.84
N GLU A 32 -7.61 27.54 45.68
CA GLU A 32 -6.92 28.75 45.24
C GLU A 32 -5.56 28.43 44.61
N GLY A 33 -4.80 27.48 45.16
CA GLY A 33 -3.58 26.96 44.54
C GLY A 33 -3.86 26.35 43.17
N PHE A 34 -4.93 25.56 43.05
CA PHE A 34 -5.34 24.99 41.77
C PHE A 34 -5.64 26.07 40.73
N ARG A 35 -6.42 27.11 41.09
CA ARG A 35 -6.69 28.24 40.17
C ARG A 35 -5.41 28.92 39.72
N ARG A 36 -4.51 29.25 40.66
CA ARG A 36 -3.22 29.88 40.31
C ARG A 36 -2.38 29.01 39.38
N VAL A 37 -2.32 27.69 39.61
CA VAL A 37 -1.58 26.75 38.75
C VAL A 37 -2.20 26.70 37.34
N ARG A 38 -3.53 26.73 37.24
CA ARG A 38 -4.26 26.77 35.97
C ARG A 38 -4.02 28.08 35.21
N ASP A 39 -4.16 29.23 35.87
CA ASP A 39 -3.93 30.54 35.26
C ASP A 39 -2.48 30.66 34.73
N ALA A 40 -1.51 30.12 35.49
CA ALA A 40 -0.11 30.09 35.07
C ALA A 40 0.14 29.17 33.86
N TYR A 41 -0.60 28.08 33.74
CA TYR A 41 -0.54 27.16 32.59
C TYR A 41 -1.14 27.79 31.33
N GLU A 42 -2.34 28.38 31.44
CA GLU A 42 -3.00 29.05 30.32
C GLU A 42 -2.19 30.25 29.83
N SER A 43 -1.62 31.05 30.75
CA SER A 43 -0.71 32.14 30.41
C SER A 43 0.57 31.66 29.70
N ALA A 44 1.12 30.52 30.11
CA ALA A 44 2.32 29.96 29.48
C ALA A 44 2.04 29.43 28.06
N LEU A 45 0.89 28.78 27.84
CA LEU A 45 0.48 28.35 26.49
C LEU A 45 0.26 29.55 25.57
N LYS A 46 -0.43 30.59 26.04
CA LYS A 46 -0.65 31.82 25.27
C LYS A 46 0.66 32.51 24.89
N GLN A 47 1.66 32.46 25.78
CA GLN A 47 2.99 32.99 25.50
C GLN A 47 3.78 32.17 24.48
N LEU A 48 3.61 30.84 24.47
CA LEU A 48 4.22 29.98 23.45
C LEU A 48 3.57 30.15 22.08
N GLU A 49 2.24 30.28 22.05
CA GLU A 49 1.47 30.51 20.84
C GLU A 49 1.77 31.88 20.21
N SER A 50 1.83 32.94 21.03
CA SER A 50 2.18 34.28 20.54
C SER A 50 3.66 34.42 20.15
N GLY A 51 4.55 33.69 20.83
CA GLY A 51 5.99 33.67 20.53
C GLY A 51 6.37 32.94 19.23
N LEU A 52 5.42 32.25 18.59
CA LEU A 52 5.62 31.59 17.28
C LEU A 52 5.42 32.55 16.09
N THR A 53 5.29 33.86 16.32
CA THR A 53 5.24 34.87 15.26
C THR A 53 6.54 35.67 15.23
N TYR A 54 7.34 35.45 14.17
CA TYR A 54 8.59 36.14 13.77
C TYR A 54 9.89 35.72 14.50
N GLU A 55 10.60 34.71 13.98
CA GLU A 55 11.81 34.89 13.13
C GLU A 55 12.13 33.59 12.34
N GLU A 56 12.53 33.81 11.09
CA GLU A 56 13.03 32.94 10.01
C GLU A 56 13.18 31.42 10.21
N GLY A 57 12.38 30.70 9.40
CA GLY A 57 12.86 29.53 8.64
C GLY A 57 12.65 28.16 9.29
N THR A 58 11.86 27.33 8.59
CA THR A 58 11.80 25.85 8.66
C THR A 58 10.61 25.24 9.43
N PHE A 59 9.54 24.97 8.67
CA PHE A 59 8.67 23.77 8.72
C PHE A 59 7.85 23.44 10.00
N GLY A 60 6.50 23.59 9.93
CA GLY A 60 5.60 22.71 10.70
C GLY A 60 4.25 23.28 11.21
N PHE A 61 3.21 23.11 10.40
CA PHE A 61 1.77 22.90 10.71
C PHE A 61 0.88 23.99 11.37
N PRO A 62 -0.29 24.29 10.76
CA PRO A 62 -1.35 25.09 11.37
C PRO A 62 -2.42 24.19 12.02
N PHE A 63 -2.63 24.33 13.33
CA PHE A 63 -3.87 23.93 13.99
C PHE A 63 -4.27 25.07 14.93
N GLY A 64 -5.21 25.90 14.48
CA GLY A 64 -5.94 26.82 15.34
C GLY A 64 -7.07 26.06 16.05
N ASP A 65 -7.24 26.32 17.34
CA ASP A 65 -8.24 25.70 18.21
C ASP A 65 -9.64 26.29 17.94
N PRO A 66 -10.65 25.50 17.55
CA PRO A 66 -11.99 26.00 17.21
C PRO A 66 -12.91 26.25 18.41
N PHE A 67 -12.42 26.26 19.66
CA PHE A 67 -13.26 26.36 20.87
C PHE A 67 -13.38 27.74 21.54
N SER A 68 -13.26 28.84 20.79
CA SER A 68 -13.64 30.18 21.31
C SER A 68 -15.01 30.61 20.78
N VAL A 69 -16.07 29.93 21.24
CA VAL A 69 -17.44 30.44 21.13
C VAL A 69 -17.81 31.08 22.46
N GLU A 70 -17.94 32.39 22.41
CA GLU A 70 -18.51 33.29 23.41
C GLU A 70 -19.96 32.88 23.68
N TRP A 71 -20.29 32.59 24.94
CA TRP A 71 -21.66 32.25 25.36
C TRP A 71 -22.42 33.54 25.61
N ASP A 72 -23.20 33.99 24.64
CA ASP A 72 -24.22 35.04 24.81
C ASP A 72 -25.62 34.41 24.87
N ASP A 73 -26.26 34.68 26.00
CA ASP A 73 -27.68 34.59 26.39
C ASP A 73 -28.68 33.96 25.39
N GLU A 74 -29.23 32.79 25.76
CA GLU A 74 -30.42 32.18 25.17
C GLU A 74 -31.68 33.02 25.43
N PRO A 75 -32.51 33.31 24.41
CA PRO A 75 -33.88 33.73 24.65
C PRO A 75 -34.83 32.51 24.69
N GLU A 76 -35.71 32.52 25.68
CA GLU A 76 -36.87 31.64 25.82
C GLU A 76 -37.72 31.64 24.54
N VAL A 77 -37.94 30.46 23.96
CA VAL A 77 -38.86 30.28 22.82
C VAL A 77 -40.13 29.57 23.33
N GLU A 78 -41.26 30.25 23.17
CA GLU A 78 -42.60 29.80 23.51
C GLU A 78 -43.04 28.62 22.63
N GLU A 79 -43.65 27.61 23.28
CA GLU A 79 -44.29 26.45 22.64
C GLU A 79 -45.62 26.86 22.00
N ASP A 80 -45.67 26.99 20.68
CA ASP A 80 -46.92 27.01 19.92
C ASP A 80 -47.22 25.63 19.32
N LYS A 81 -48.32 25.05 19.80
CA LYS A 81 -48.96 23.84 19.29
C LYS A 81 -49.96 24.24 18.21
N GLU A 82 -49.74 23.79 16.98
CA GLU A 82 -50.81 23.76 15.98
C GLU A 82 -50.96 22.36 15.40
N ASP A 83 -52.13 21.80 15.67
CA ASP A 83 -52.73 20.64 15.04
C ASP A 83 -53.11 21.00 13.59
N ASP A 84 -52.57 20.29 12.59
CA ASP A 84 -53.16 20.29 11.25
C ASP A 84 -53.31 18.85 10.72
N LYS A 85 -54.57 18.41 10.68
CA LYS A 85 -55.04 17.16 10.08
C LYS A 85 -55.53 17.49 8.65
N GLY A 86 -54.63 17.41 7.69
CA GLY A 86 -54.96 17.45 6.26
C GLY A 86 -55.35 16.06 5.74
N GLU A 87 -56.63 15.90 5.40
CA GLU A 87 -57.19 14.75 4.68
C GLU A 87 -56.63 14.68 3.24
N GLU A 88 -55.86 13.62 2.93
CA GLU A 88 -55.48 13.30 1.55
C GLU A 88 -56.68 12.71 0.80
N LYS A 89 -57.14 13.42 -0.24
CA LYS A 89 -58.08 12.90 -1.23
C LYS A 89 -57.31 12.30 -2.39
N GLU A 90 -57.49 10.99 -2.61
CA GLU A 90 -57.11 10.30 -3.83
C GLU A 90 -57.96 10.83 -5.01
N GLU A 91 -57.35 11.61 -5.90
CA GLU A 91 -57.90 11.88 -7.23
C GLU A 91 -57.27 10.91 -8.25
N GLU A 92 -58.06 9.92 -8.68
CA GLU A 92 -57.74 9.05 -9.81
C GLU A 92 -57.69 9.86 -11.12
N GLU A 93 -56.49 10.21 -11.57
CA GLU A 93 -56.26 10.82 -12.88
C GLU A 93 -56.43 9.75 -13.97
N LYS A 94 -57.60 9.75 -14.64
CA LYS A 94 -57.84 8.97 -15.85
C LYS A 94 -56.93 9.44 -16.98
N PHE A 95 -55.93 8.63 -17.29
CA PHE A 95 -55.08 8.76 -18.48
C PHE A 95 -55.92 8.62 -19.76
N VAL A 96 -56.28 9.74 -20.37
CA VAL A 96 -56.90 9.80 -21.70
C VAL A 96 -55.78 9.75 -22.75
N ILE A 97 -55.70 8.64 -23.49
CA ILE A 97 -54.84 8.52 -24.67
C ILE A 97 -55.37 9.52 -25.72
N PRO A 98 -54.63 10.57 -26.10
CA PRO A 98 -55.10 11.47 -27.14
C PRO A 98 -55.12 10.72 -28.47
N GLU A 99 -56.29 10.69 -29.11
CA GLU A 99 -56.45 10.21 -30.48
C GLU A 99 -55.38 10.85 -31.38
N THR A 100 -54.69 9.98 -32.12
CA THR A 100 -53.72 10.31 -33.17
C THR A 100 -54.26 11.42 -34.06
N ARG A 101 -53.84 12.66 -33.79
CA ARG A 101 -54.01 13.78 -34.71
C ARG A 101 -53.18 13.47 -35.95
N SER A 102 -53.86 13.28 -37.06
CA SER A 102 -53.27 13.27 -38.39
C SER A 102 -52.43 14.52 -38.57
N ILE A 103 -51.14 14.31 -38.89
CA ILE A 103 -50.19 15.37 -39.19
C ILE A 103 -50.74 16.11 -40.42
N PRO A 104 -50.96 17.44 -40.37
CA PRO A 104 -51.42 18.18 -41.54
C PRO A 104 -50.33 18.11 -42.63
N GLU A 105 -50.68 17.52 -43.78
CA GLU A 105 -49.90 17.59 -45.01
C GLU A 105 -49.71 19.06 -45.40
N GLY A 106 -48.58 19.64 -44.99
CA GLY A 106 -48.29 21.07 -45.21
C GLY A 106 -47.45 21.75 -44.14
N SER A 107 -47.08 21.07 -43.04
CA SER A 107 -46.12 21.60 -42.08
C SER A 107 -44.76 21.82 -42.74
N GLN A 108 -44.46 23.08 -43.05
CA GLN A 108 -43.16 23.53 -43.55
C GLN A 108 -42.08 23.04 -42.58
N ILE A 109 -41.13 22.27 -43.11
CA ILE A 109 -39.94 21.82 -42.37
C ILE A 109 -39.29 23.08 -41.79
N PRO A 110 -39.07 23.15 -40.45
CA PRO A 110 -38.40 24.29 -39.85
C PRO A 110 -37.07 24.52 -40.57
N ASP A 111 -36.82 25.77 -40.95
CA ASP A 111 -35.61 26.21 -41.63
C ASP A 111 -34.37 25.61 -40.93
N ALA A 112 -33.50 24.93 -41.69
CA ALA A 112 -32.38 24.14 -41.14
C ALA A 112 -31.42 24.96 -40.27
N ARG A 113 -31.52 26.30 -40.33
CA ARG A 113 -30.78 27.25 -39.48
C ARG A 113 -31.30 27.34 -38.04
N ALA A 114 -32.53 26.93 -37.75
CA ALA A 114 -33.10 26.93 -36.39
C ALA A 114 -32.69 25.70 -35.54
N ILE A 115 -32.12 24.67 -36.16
CA ILE A 115 -31.69 23.43 -35.47
C ILE A 115 -30.26 23.57 -34.89
N SER A 116 -29.47 24.55 -35.32
CA SER A 116 -28.08 24.72 -34.87
C SER A 116 -27.91 25.22 -33.43
N SER A 117 -29.00 25.60 -32.74
CA SER A 117 -28.97 26.06 -31.35
C SER A 117 -29.48 25.04 -30.33
N VAL A 118 -29.77 23.79 -30.73
CA VAL A 118 -30.08 22.74 -29.76
C VAL A 118 -28.81 22.45 -28.97
N LYS A 119 -28.77 22.87 -27.69
CA LYS A 119 -27.71 22.50 -26.75
C LYS A 119 -27.72 20.97 -26.64
N ILE A 120 -26.80 20.32 -27.36
CA ILE A 120 -26.59 18.89 -27.24
C ILE A 120 -26.10 18.66 -25.81
N ASP A 121 -26.85 17.86 -25.08
CA ASP A 121 -26.51 17.41 -23.75
C ASP A 121 -25.08 16.84 -23.75
N PRO A 122 -24.14 17.46 -23.02
CA PRO A 122 -22.73 17.12 -23.09
C PRO A 122 -22.44 15.69 -22.65
N LEU A 123 -23.30 15.09 -21.82
CA LEU A 123 -23.14 13.71 -21.37
C LEU A 123 -23.76 12.70 -22.33
N LYS A 124 -24.73 13.10 -23.16
CA LYS A 124 -25.45 12.15 -24.03
C LYS A 124 -24.54 11.52 -25.09
N ASP A 125 -23.60 12.29 -25.64
CA ASP A 125 -22.59 11.76 -26.57
C ASP A 125 -21.69 10.72 -25.88
N ILE A 126 -21.24 11.00 -24.65
CA ILE A 126 -20.40 10.09 -23.88
C ILE A 126 -21.18 8.81 -23.53
N GLU A 127 -22.44 8.94 -23.10
CA GLU A 127 -23.34 7.83 -22.80
C GLU A 127 -23.50 6.90 -24.01
N LEU A 128 -23.82 7.47 -25.18
CA LEU A 128 -24.02 6.69 -26.41
C LEU A 128 -22.74 5.98 -26.84
N ARG A 129 -21.58 6.65 -26.72
CA ARG A 129 -20.28 6.03 -26.99
C ARG A 129 -19.98 4.91 -26.00
N MET A 130 -20.23 5.10 -24.70
CA MET A 130 -20.06 4.05 -23.69
C MET A 130 -20.92 2.83 -24.00
N LEU A 131 -22.21 3.03 -24.30
CA LEU A 131 -23.13 1.95 -24.68
C LEU A 131 -22.66 1.22 -25.94
N SER A 132 -22.13 1.93 -26.93
CA SER A 132 -21.61 1.31 -28.16
C SER A 132 -20.39 0.41 -27.91
N TRP A 133 -19.60 0.69 -26.87
CA TRP A 133 -18.47 -0.13 -26.47
C TRP A 133 -18.88 -1.29 -25.56
N LEU A 134 -19.86 -1.11 -24.67
CA LEU A 134 -20.33 -2.17 -23.78
C LEU A 134 -20.96 -3.37 -24.49
N VAL A 135 -21.42 -3.21 -25.73
CA VAL A 135 -21.93 -4.32 -26.55
C VAL A 135 -20.79 -5.16 -27.17
N LYS A 136 -19.57 -4.63 -27.21
CA LYS A 136 -18.41 -5.34 -27.77
C LYS A 136 -17.78 -6.26 -26.74
N GLU A 137 -17.14 -7.32 -27.22
CA GLU A 137 -16.37 -8.25 -26.40
C GLU A 137 -15.20 -7.54 -25.71
N GLU A 138 -14.87 -7.95 -24.48
CA GLU A 138 -13.76 -7.36 -23.74
C GLU A 138 -12.44 -7.53 -24.49
N SER A 139 -11.90 -6.41 -24.97
CA SER A 139 -10.58 -6.32 -25.60
C SER A 139 -9.73 -5.22 -24.96
N GLU A 140 -8.42 -5.20 -25.22
CA GLU A 140 -7.57 -4.09 -24.76
C GLU A 140 -8.00 -2.75 -25.37
N GLU A 141 -8.44 -2.75 -26.63
CA GLU A 141 -9.01 -1.58 -27.30
C GLU A 141 -10.26 -1.08 -26.58
N TRP A 142 -11.13 -2.00 -26.16
CA TRP A 142 -12.32 -1.68 -25.37
C TRP A 142 -11.96 -1.02 -24.03
N ARG A 143 -10.99 -1.57 -23.30
CA ARG A 143 -10.51 -0.99 -22.02
C ARG A 143 -9.93 0.41 -22.23
N SER A 144 -9.13 0.59 -23.27
CA SER A 144 -8.54 1.88 -23.62
C SER A 144 -9.61 2.92 -23.99
N ALA A 145 -10.57 2.53 -24.82
CA ALA A 145 -11.67 3.40 -25.27
C ALA A 145 -12.58 3.83 -24.12
N LEU A 146 -13.00 2.90 -23.27
CA LEU A 146 -13.81 3.23 -22.09
C LEU A 146 -13.02 4.06 -21.08
N GLY A 147 -11.73 3.75 -20.87
CA GLY A 147 -10.87 4.57 -20.02
C GLY A 147 -10.77 6.02 -20.51
N GLN A 148 -10.69 6.23 -21.83
CA GLN A 148 -10.75 7.57 -22.42
C GLN A 148 -12.09 8.25 -22.18
N LEU A 149 -13.21 7.53 -22.33
CA LEU A 149 -14.55 8.08 -22.06
C LEU A 149 -14.72 8.48 -20.60
N VAL A 150 -14.17 7.72 -19.65
CA VAL A 150 -14.17 8.08 -18.23
C VAL A 150 -13.35 9.35 -17.99
N ARG A 151 -12.18 9.49 -18.64
CA ARG A 151 -11.36 10.71 -18.57
C ARG A 151 -12.07 11.91 -19.17
N ASP A 152 -12.75 11.74 -20.30
CA ASP A 152 -13.51 12.80 -20.98
C ASP A 152 -14.70 13.25 -20.11
N GLY A 153 -15.46 12.31 -19.53
CA GLY A 153 -16.55 12.61 -18.60
C GLY A 153 -16.05 13.33 -17.35
N ASN A 154 -14.94 12.86 -16.78
CA ASN A 154 -14.27 13.52 -15.66
C ASN A 154 -13.81 14.93 -16.00
N LYS A 155 -13.30 15.16 -17.22
CA LYS A 155 -12.92 16.48 -17.71
C LYS A 155 -14.14 17.42 -17.79
N ARG A 156 -15.25 16.92 -18.34
CA ARG A 156 -16.50 17.71 -18.42
C ARG A 156 -17.06 18.06 -17.05
N CYS A 157 -17.00 17.17 -16.07
CA CYS A 157 -17.40 17.48 -14.69
C CYS A 157 -16.50 18.55 -14.03
N GLN A 158 -15.29 18.78 -14.55
CA GLN A 158 -14.44 19.90 -14.08
C GLN A 158 -14.87 21.22 -14.70
N GLU A 159 -15.32 21.18 -15.95
CA GLU A 159 -15.77 22.34 -16.72
C GLU A 159 -17.18 22.76 -16.29
N ASP A 160 -18.03 21.79 -15.99
CA ASP A 160 -19.41 21.95 -15.54
C ASP A 160 -19.65 21.08 -14.29
N PRO A 161 -19.52 21.66 -13.10
CA PRO A 161 -19.94 21.09 -11.82
C PRO A 161 -21.28 20.35 -11.81
N ASP A 162 -22.30 20.93 -12.42
CA ASP A 162 -23.71 20.54 -12.22
C ASP A 162 -24.04 19.19 -12.86
N ILE A 163 -23.21 18.73 -13.80
CA ILE A 163 -23.38 17.42 -14.45
C ILE A 163 -22.81 16.26 -13.63
N THR A 164 -22.10 16.52 -12.52
CA THR A 164 -21.40 15.49 -11.73
C THR A 164 -22.32 14.39 -11.19
N PRO A 165 -23.50 14.67 -10.60
CA PRO A 165 -24.40 13.59 -10.13
C PRO A 165 -24.88 12.69 -11.28
N ARG A 166 -25.18 13.29 -12.44
CA ARG A 166 -25.63 12.54 -13.61
C ARG A 166 -24.52 11.69 -14.23
N TRP A 167 -23.31 12.24 -14.30
CA TRP A 167 -22.11 11.48 -14.69
C TRP A 167 -21.87 10.32 -13.72
N SER A 168 -22.01 10.56 -12.42
CA SER A 168 -21.79 9.55 -11.37
C SER A 168 -22.77 8.38 -11.49
N SER A 169 -24.06 8.68 -11.64
CA SER A 169 -25.09 7.67 -11.88
C SER A 169 -24.85 6.88 -13.17
N MET A 170 -24.37 7.53 -14.24
CA MET A 170 -24.11 6.86 -15.51
C MET A 170 -22.92 5.90 -15.42
N VAL A 171 -21.82 6.31 -14.77
CA VAL A 171 -20.66 5.44 -14.54
C VAL A 171 -21.02 4.29 -13.63
N GLU A 172 -21.75 4.52 -12.53
CA GLU A 172 -22.25 3.44 -11.66
C GLU A 172 -23.08 2.43 -12.46
N LYS A 173 -24.07 2.91 -13.23
CA LYS A 173 -24.97 2.06 -14.01
C LYS A 173 -24.27 1.22 -15.07
N HIS A 174 -23.24 1.76 -15.71
CA HIS A 174 -22.64 1.17 -16.90
C HIS A 174 -21.26 0.56 -16.67
N LEU A 175 -20.55 0.99 -15.63
CA LEU A 175 -19.19 0.56 -15.30
C LEU A 175 -19.06 0.04 -13.87
N GLY A 176 -20.17 -0.09 -13.11
CA GLY A 176 -20.16 -0.64 -11.75
C GLY A 176 -19.54 -2.03 -11.66
N ASP A 177 -19.68 -2.83 -12.71
CA ASP A 177 -19.08 -4.18 -12.82
C ASP A 177 -17.58 -4.14 -13.19
N PHE A 178 -17.04 -2.97 -13.56
CA PHE A 178 -15.64 -2.77 -13.97
C PHE A 178 -14.90 -1.74 -13.10
N PRO A 179 -14.91 -1.88 -11.76
CA PRO A 179 -14.34 -0.88 -10.86
C PRO A 179 -12.82 -0.67 -11.03
N GLY A 180 -12.09 -1.67 -11.54
CA GLY A 180 -10.67 -1.52 -11.89
C GLY A 180 -10.44 -0.51 -13.02
N LEU A 181 -11.37 -0.42 -13.99
CA LEU A 181 -11.32 0.55 -15.07
C LEU A 181 -11.60 1.97 -14.56
N ILE A 182 -12.57 2.08 -13.65
CA ILE A 182 -12.86 3.35 -12.96
C ILE A 182 -11.61 3.79 -12.18
N LEU A 183 -11.02 2.91 -11.37
CA LEU A 183 -9.88 3.25 -10.50
C LEU A 183 -8.68 3.82 -11.27
N THR A 184 -8.38 3.30 -12.47
CA THR A 184 -7.25 3.79 -13.29
C THR A 184 -7.46 5.19 -13.83
N ASN A 185 -8.72 5.65 -13.92
CA ASN A 185 -9.09 6.95 -14.49
C ASN A 185 -9.72 7.92 -13.46
N TRP A 186 -10.01 7.43 -12.25
CA TRP A 186 -10.62 8.17 -11.16
C TRP A 186 -9.57 8.51 -10.09
N GLY A 187 -8.92 9.66 -10.26
CA GLY A 187 -7.93 10.16 -9.32
C GLY A 187 -8.55 10.76 -8.06
N ASN A 188 -7.73 11.05 -7.05
CA ASN A 188 -8.18 11.68 -5.80
C ASN A 188 -8.91 13.00 -6.04
N SER A 189 -8.55 13.78 -7.07
CA SER A 189 -9.26 15.01 -7.43
C SER A 189 -10.70 14.77 -7.93
N ALA A 190 -10.98 13.61 -8.52
CA ALA A 190 -12.34 13.23 -8.92
C ALA A 190 -13.14 12.81 -7.68
N VAL A 191 -12.53 12.03 -6.77
CA VAL A 191 -13.11 11.68 -5.46
C VAL A 191 -13.52 12.92 -4.66
N ILE A 192 -12.60 13.88 -4.50
CA ILE A 192 -12.90 15.11 -3.74
C ILE A 192 -14.07 15.87 -4.36
N ARG A 193 -14.12 16.00 -5.69
CA ARG A 193 -15.22 16.69 -6.36
C ARG A 193 -16.54 15.98 -6.18
N GLU A 194 -16.58 14.67 -6.35
CA GLU A 194 -17.79 13.89 -6.13
C GLU A 194 -18.35 14.09 -4.71
N LEU A 195 -17.46 14.15 -3.72
CA LEU A 195 -17.82 14.46 -2.33
C LEU A 195 -18.36 15.89 -2.16
N GLU A 196 -17.84 16.88 -2.87
CA GLU A 196 -18.36 18.27 -2.84
C GLU A 196 -19.83 18.35 -3.27
N TYR A 197 -20.26 17.52 -4.23
CA TYR A 197 -21.66 17.47 -4.67
C TYR A 197 -22.56 16.61 -3.79
N GLY A 198 -22.00 15.89 -2.82
CA GLY A 198 -22.76 15.06 -1.88
C GLY A 198 -23.32 13.76 -2.46
N ASP A 199 -22.77 13.25 -3.57
CA ASP A 199 -23.21 11.98 -4.18
C ASP A 199 -22.03 11.01 -4.41
N PRO A 200 -21.48 10.39 -3.35
CA PRO A 200 -20.21 9.63 -3.39
C PRO A 200 -20.35 8.19 -3.92
N ARG A 201 -21.19 7.94 -4.92
CA ARG A 201 -21.49 6.56 -5.38
C ARG A 201 -20.29 5.87 -6.03
N ILE A 202 -19.62 6.55 -6.95
CA ILE A 202 -18.41 6.03 -7.58
C ILE A 202 -17.32 5.88 -6.53
N THR A 203 -17.13 6.87 -5.67
CA THR A 203 -16.13 6.77 -4.60
C THR A 203 -16.43 5.57 -3.69
N ARG A 204 -17.69 5.31 -3.33
CA ARG A 204 -18.10 4.13 -2.55
C ARG A 204 -17.81 2.82 -3.30
N LEU A 205 -18.12 2.75 -4.60
CA LEU A 205 -17.75 1.60 -5.44
C LEU A 205 -16.23 1.36 -5.43
N LEU A 206 -15.43 2.42 -5.54
CA LEU A 206 -13.97 2.34 -5.50
C LEU A 206 -13.44 1.92 -4.12
N VAL A 207 -14.03 2.42 -3.03
CA VAL A 207 -13.69 2.01 -1.66
C VAL A 207 -13.91 0.52 -1.47
N ASN A 208 -15.08 0.01 -1.88
CA ASN A 208 -15.40 -1.41 -1.81
C ASN A 208 -14.46 -2.25 -2.69
N TYR A 209 -14.19 -1.80 -3.92
CA TYR A 209 -13.25 -2.49 -4.80
C TYR A 209 -11.83 -2.52 -4.24
N LEU A 210 -11.32 -1.38 -3.77
CA LEU A 210 -9.97 -1.30 -3.20
C LEU A 210 -9.82 -2.18 -1.97
N TYR A 211 -10.84 -2.24 -1.12
CA TYR A 211 -10.88 -3.13 0.02
C TYR A 211 -10.91 -4.61 -0.41
N ASN A 212 -11.81 -4.98 -1.32
CA ASN A 212 -11.98 -6.36 -1.80
C ASN A 212 -10.76 -6.89 -2.57
N GLU A 213 -10.00 -6.03 -3.23
CA GLU A 213 -8.75 -6.38 -3.91
C GLU A 213 -7.52 -6.31 -3.00
N ALA A 214 -7.70 -6.07 -1.69
CA ALA A 214 -6.62 -5.83 -0.72
C ALA A 214 -5.65 -4.70 -1.12
N LYS A 215 -6.10 -3.71 -1.90
CA LYS A 215 -5.33 -2.52 -2.33
C LYS A 215 -5.36 -1.42 -1.26
N LEU A 216 -5.02 -1.81 -0.03
CA LEU A 216 -5.20 -0.99 1.18
C LEU A 216 -4.35 0.28 1.19
N LEU A 217 -3.16 0.27 0.58
CA LEU A 217 -2.33 1.47 0.47
C LEU A 217 -3.04 2.56 -0.36
N ARG A 218 -3.69 2.16 -1.45
CA ARG A 218 -4.43 3.10 -2.30
C ARG A 218 -5.70 3.61 -1.61
N LEU A 219 -6.36 2.77 -0.81
CA LEU A 219 -7.47 3.19 0.05
C LEU A 219 -6.99 4.19 1.12
N GLN A 220 -5.82 3.96 1.71
CA GLN A 220 -5.19 4.88 2.66
C GLN A 220 -4.84 6.23 2.02
N ASP A 221 -4.30 6.23 0.79
CA ASP A 221 -4.02 7.46 0.03
C ASP A 221 -5.31 8.26 -0.24
N MET A 222 -6.40 7.56 -0.59
CA MET A 222 -7.71 8.16 -0.80
C MET A 222 -8.25 8.77 0.49
N ALA A 223 -8.22 8.03 1.60
CA ALA A 223 -8.60 8.50 2.93
C ALA A 223 -7.82 9.75 3.35
N THR A 224 -6.51 9.76 3.12
CA THR A 224 -5.64 10.90 3.43
C THR A 224 -6.00 12.12 2.57
N ALA A 225 -6.34 11.92 1.29
CA ALA A 225 -6.79 13.00 0.43
C ALA A 225 -8.13 13.58 0.90
N ILE A 226 -9.07 12.74 1.34
CA ILE A 226 -10.35 13.16 1.92
C ILE A 226 -10.08 14.03 3.16
N LEU A 227 -9.29 13.55 4.12
CA LEU A 227 -8.96 14.30 5.33
C LEU A 227 -8.25 15.63 5.06
N LYS A 228 -7.38 15.68 4.03
CA LYS A 228 -6.68 16.90 3.61
C LYS A 228 -7.64 17.97 3.04
N HIS A 229 -8.78 17.55 2.49
CA HIS A 229 -9.74 18.41 1.82
C HIS A 229 -11.10 18.48 2.52
N LYS A 230 -11.18 18.00 3.77
CA LYS A 230 -12.42 17.86 4.54
C LYS A 230 -13.29 19.12 4.61
N ASP A 231 -12.67 20.30 4.62
CA ASP A 231 -13.38 21.58 4.72
C ASP A 231 -14.19 21.92 3.44
N ARG A 232 -13.97 21.19 2.33
CA ARG A 232 -14.63 21.43 1.05
C ARG A 232 -16.00 20.76 0.92
N PHE A 233 -16.30 19.74 1.72
CA PHE A 233 -17.52 18.94 1.61
C PHE A 233 -18.15 18.66 2.98
N PRO A 234 -18.68 19.69 3.66
CA PRO A 234 -19.33 19.55 4.96
C PRO A 234 -20.74 18.97 4.83
N ASN A 235 -20.87 17.81 4.17
CA ASN A 235 -22.14 17.15 3.92
C ASN A 235 -22.18 15.74 4.53
N GLU A 236 -23.40 15.29 4.80
CA GLU A 236 -23.70 14.00 5.42
C GLU A 236 -23.21 12.81 4.58
N SER A 237 -23.32 12.89 3.25
CA SER A 237 -22.86 11.83 2.36
C SER A 237 -21.37 11.57 2.47
N ALA A 238 -20.56 12.63 2.60
CA ALA A 238 -19.12 12.51 2.84
C ALA A 238 -18.82 11.97 4.25
N ALA A 239 -19.61 12.34 5.26
CA ALA A 239 -19.50 11.78 6.61
C ALA A 239 -19.76 10.26 6.60
N MET A 240 -20.82 9.81 5.92
CA MET A 240 -21.13 8.39 5.74
C MET A 240 -20.01 7.62 5.05
N LEU A 241 -19.45 8.18 3.96
CA LEU A 241 -18.32 7.55 3.28
C LEU A 241 -17.08 7.50 4.20
N ALA A 242 -16.82 8.55 4.98
CA ALA A 242 -15.69 8.59 5.89
C ALA A 242 -15.77 7.50 6.96
N VAL A 243 -16.96 7.23 7.53
CA VAL A 243 -17.16 6.09 8.43
C VAL A 243 -16.88 4.78 7.71
N ASP A 244 -17.46 4.55 6.52
CA ASP A 244 -17.23 3.31 5.75
C ASP A 244 -15.73 3.05 5.47
N ILE A 245 -14.98 4.10 5.10
CA ILE A 245 -13.53 4.02 4.93
C ILE A 245 -12.83 3.76 6.28
N ALA A 246 -13.25 4.43 7.35
CA ALA A 246 -12.67 4.27 8.68
C ALA A 246 -12.81 2.84 9.19
N GLU A 247 -13.98 2.22 9.00
CA GLU A 247 -14.22 0.82 9.32
C GLU A 247 -13.25 -0.08 8.57
N LYS A 248 -13.21 0.02 7.24
CA LYS A 248 -12.34 -0.79 6.37
C LYS A 248 -10.84 -0.62 6.66
N LEU A 249 -10.43 0.56 7.11
CA LEU A 249 -9.05 0.86 7.48
C LEU A 249 -8.72 0.60 8.95
N SER A 250 -9.69 0.26 9.79
CA SER A 250 -9.51 0.16 11.25
C SER A 250 -8.37 -0.78 11.68
N PHE A 251 -8.15 -1.89 10.99
CA PHE A 251 -7.04 -2.81 11.28
C PHE A 251 -5.70 -2.48 10.62
N TYR A 252 -5.68 -1.48 9.74
CA TYR A 252 -4.53 -1.20 8.87
C TYR A 252 -3.92 0.17 9.15
N ALA A 253 -4.78 1.18 9.38
CA ALA A 253 -4.40 2.57 9.54
C ALA A 253 -5.27 3.25 10.61
N VAL A 254 -5.23 2.71 11.85
CA VAL A 254 -6.02 3.18 13.01
C VAL A 254 -6.08 4.70 13.14
N ALA A 255 -4.95 5.40 13.05
CA ALA A 255 -4.90 6.86 13.22
C ALA A 255 -5.66 7.62 12.11
N ILE A 256 -5.67 7.08 10.89
CA ILE A 256 -6.45 7.64 9.77
C ILE A 256 -7.94 7.35 10.00
N SER A 257 -8.30 6.15 10.45
CA SER A 257 -9.68 5.81 10.82
C SER A 257 -10.23 6.72 11.92
N GLU A 258 -9.44 7.00 12.98
CA GLU A 258 -9.81 7.97 14.03
C GLU A 258 -10.12 9.34 13.45
N SER A 259 -9.22 9.85 12.61
CA SER A 259 -9.39 11.17 11.98
C SER A 259 -10.63 11.21 11.06
N LEU A 260 -10.98 10.10 10.40
CA LEU A 260 -12.17 9.99 9.56
C LEU A 260 -13.46 9.95 10.38
N VAL A 261 -13.45 9.26 11.53
CA VAL A 261 -14.60 9.25 12.46
C VAL A 261 -14.79 10.62 13.10
N ASP A 262 -13.71 11.30 13.50
CA ASP A 262 -13.78 12.68 14.00
C ASP A 262 -14.35 13.64 12.94
N PHE A 263 -13.92 13.50 11.67
CA PHE A 263 -14.50 14.23 10.56
C PHE A 263 -16.00 13.93 10.40
N ALA A 264 -16.38 12.65 10.41
CA ALA A 264 -17.78 12.27 10.26
C ALA A 264 -18.65 12.81 11.41
N TYR A 265 -18.14 12.81 12.65
CA TYR A 265 -18.83 13.31 13.84
C TYR A 265 -19.26 14.78 13.66
N LEU A 266 -18.40 15.60 13.05
CA LEU A 266 -18.67 17.02 12.82
C LEU A 266 -19.76 17.27 11.78
N HIS A 267 -19.99 16.33 10.85
CA HIS A 267 -20.86 16.53 9.70
C HIS A 267 -22.14 15.67 9.71
N PHE A 268 -22.26 14.71 10.64
CA PHE A 268 -23.53 14.01 10.85
C PHE A 268 -24.58 14.89 11.54
N PRO A 269 -25.86 14.79 11.13
CA PRO A 269 -26.98 15.25 11.93
C PRO A 269 -26.92 14.68 13.34
N VAL A 270 -27.27 15.50 14.35
CA VAL A 270 -27.19 15.12 15.78
C VAL A 270 -27.92 13.81 16.07
N GLN A 271 -29.03 13.55 15.38
CA GLN A 271 -29.87 12.37 15.56
C GLN A 271 -29.20 11.06 15.09
N GLU A 272 -28.32 11.13 14.10
CA GLU A 272 -27.66 9.96 13.49
C GLU A 272 -26.23 9.75 14.00
N ARG A 273 -25.63 10.81 14.55
CA ARG A 273 -24.24 10.86 15.00
C ARG A 273 -23.91 9.72 15.96
N ASP A 274 -24.71 9.53 17.00
CA ASP A 274 -24.42 8.52 18.03
C ASP A 274 -24.43 7.09 17.49
N ARG A 275 -25.23 6.81 16.46
CA ARG A 275 -25.31 5.49 15.84
C ARG A 275 -24.11 5.26 14.92
N ALA A 276 -23.91 6.16 13.95
CA ALA A 276 -22.86 6.00 12.95
C ALA A 276 -21.45 6.04 13.56
N ILE A 277 -21.24 6.88 14.57
CA ILE A 277 -19.93 7.03 15.22
C ILE A 277 -19.62 5.85 16.13
N ARG A 278 -20.62 5.31 16.83
CA ARG A 278 -20.43 4.12 17.67
C ARG A 278 -19.88 2.94 16.87
N ASP A 279 -20.41 2.71 15.67
CA ASP A 279 -19.96 1.62 14.81
C ASP A 279 -18.49 1.83 14.40
N GLY A 280 -18.12 3.04 13.97
CA GLY A 280 -16.74 3.40 13.65
C GLY A 280 -15.77 3.29 14.83
N GLU A 281 -16.16 3.78 16.01
CA GLU A 281 -15.35 3.72 17.24
C GLU A 281 -15.13 2.27 17.71
N GLU A 282 -16.15 1.41 17.59
CA GLU A 282 -16.02 0.00 17.90
C GLU A 282 -14.99 -0.68 17.01
N TRP A 283 -15.03 -0.43 15.70
CA TRP A 283 -14.05 -0.92 14.74
C TRP A 283 -12.65 -0.40 15.04
N ILE A 284 -12.50 0.91 15.31
CA ILE A 284 -11.22 1.51 15.70
C ILE A 284 -10.68 0.87 16.98
N HIS A 285 -11.52 0.65 17.97
CA HIS A 285 -11.11 0.00 19.22
C HIS A 285 -10.62 -1.42 18.97
N LEU A 286 -11.32 -2.22 18.16
CA LEU A 286 -10.82 -3.53 17.73
C LEU A 286 -9.49 -3.40 16.97
N GLY A 287 -9.43 -2.42 16.07
CA GLY A 287 -8.26 -2.02 15.29
C GLY A 287 -7.05 -1.61 16.12
N LYS A 288 -7.22 -1.12 17.35
CA LYS A 288 -6.09 -0.81 18.25
C LYS A 288 -5.47 -2.05 18.86
N HIS A 289 -6.23 -3.11 19.04
CA HIS A 289 -5.79 -4.30 19.77
C HIS A 289 -5.34 -5.43 18.84
N ILE A 290 -6.04 -5.61 17.72
CA ILE A 290 -5.82 -6.72 16.78
C ILE A 290 -4.45 -6.64 16.06
N PRO A 291 -3.97 -5.49 15.55
CA PRO A 291 -2.69 -5.38 14.84
C PRO A 291 -1.45 -5.79 15.63
N PHE A 292 -1.45 -5.62 16.94
CA PHE A 292 -0.34 -6.03 17.81
C PHE A 292 -0.31 -7.53 18.05
N ALA A 293 -1.46 -8.18 17.94
CA ALA A 293 -1.60 -9.60 18.10
C ALA A 293 -1.38 -10.35 16.77
N MET A 294 -1.85 -9.80 15.66
CA MET A 294 -2.02 -10.56 14.42
C MET A 294 -1.10 -10.10 13.27
N PRO A 295 -0.55 -11.05 12.48
CA PRO A 295 0.12 -10.76 11.22
C PRO A 295 -0.76 -9.98 10.26
N LYS A 296 -0.17 -9.07 9.47
CA LYS A 296 -0.90 -8.22 8.51
C LYS A 296 -1.77 -9.00 7.52
N LYS A 297 -1.31 -10.18 7.09
CA LYS A 297 -2.03 -11.06 6.15
C LYS A 297 -3.34 -11.62 6.71
N ASP A 298 -3.44 -11.73 8.03
CA ASP A 298 -4.58 -12.35 8.73
C ASP A 298 -5.65 -11.31 9.07
N ARG A 299 -5.32 -10.01 9.06
CA ARG A 299 -6.23 -8.94 9.50
C ARG A 299 -7.48 -8.81 8.66
N ARG A 300 -7.40 -9.12 7.36
CA ARG A 300 -8.53 -9.03 6.44
C ARG A 300 -9.58 -10.08 6.78
N PHE A 301 -9.13 -11.33 6.95
CA PHE A 301 -9.97 -12.44 7.38
C PHE A 301 -10.75 -12.06 8.64
N TRP A 302 -10.07 -11.50 9.65
CA TRP A 302 -10.73 -11.07 10.89
C TRP A 302 -11.71 -9.92 10.70
N PHE A 303 -11.39 -8.93 9.87
CA PHE A 303 -12.34 -7.87 9.54
C PHE A 303 -13.60 -8.46 8.90
N ASP A 304 -13.43 -9.27 7.85
CA ASP A 304 -14.53 -9.82 7.06
C ASP A 304 -15.45 -10.66 7.97
N ARG A 305 -14.89 -11.53 8.84
CA ARG A 305 -15.68 -12.33 9.79
C ARG A 305 -16.41 -11.52 10.85
N ILE A 306 -15.78 -10.48 11.39
CA ILE A 306 -16.43 -9.60 12.36
C ILE A 306 -17.56 -8.82 11.68
N ALA A 307 -17.35 -8.36 10.45
CA ALA A 307 -18.34 -7.61 9.68
C ALA A 307 -19.55 -8.48 9.35
N GLU A 308 -19.31 -9.72 8.87
CA GLU A 308 -20.36 -10.71 8.60
C GLU A 308 -21.19 -11.03 9.86
N SER A 309 -20.53 -11.23 11.01
CA SER A 309 -21.20 -11.49 12.29
C SER A 309 -22.13 -10.34 12.69
N ARG A 310 -21.69 -9.08 12.52
CA ARG A 310 -22.53 -7.89 12.79
C ARG A 310 -23.74 -7.78 11.86
N MET A 311 -23.61 -8.25 10.62
CA MET A 311 -24.73 -8.29 9.67
C MET A 311 -25.75 -9.40 9.97
N GLY A 312 -25.55 -10.17 11.04
CA GLY A 312 -26.41 -11.31 11.37
C GLY A 312 -26.29 -12.45 10.37
N MET A 313 -25.23 -12.44 9.53
CA MET A 313 -24.98 -13.56 8.65
C MET A 313 -24.49 -14.72 9.49
N VAL A 314 -25.33 -15.74 9.61
CA VAL A 314 -25.02 -17.02 10.27
C VAL A 314 -24.08 -17.81 9.34
N TYR A 315 -22.87 -17.28 9.10
CA TYR A 315 -21.82 -18.14 8.60
C TYR A 315 -21.46 -19.10 9.72
N ALA A 316 -21.45 -20.37 9.38
CA ALA A 316 -20.81 -21.35 10.23
C ALA A 316 -19.34 -20.95 10.28
N TRP A 317 -18.87 -20.46 11.43
CA TRP A 317 -17.44 -20.39 11.81
C TRP A 317 -16.80 -21.80 11.85
N ALA A 318 -17.32 -22.72 11.04
CA ALA A 318 -17.03 -24.13 10.99
C ALA A 318 -16.20 -24.47 9.75
N SER A 319 -15.82 -23.49 8.92
CA SER A 319 -14.85 -23.78 7.87
C SER A 319 -13.51 -24.16 8.53
N PRO A 320 -12.74 -25.09 7.95
CA PRO A 320 -11.42 -25.44 8.47
C PRO A 320 -10.49 -24.22 8.63
N GLU A 321 -10.66 -23.22 7.77
CA GLU A 321 -9.94 -21.94 7.82
C GLU A 321 -10.32 -21.15 9.08
N ASP A 322 -11.62 -21.03 9.39
CA ASP A 322 -12.08 -20.33 10.60
C ASP A 322 -11.54 -20.97 11.87
N ILE A 323 -11.58 -22.31 11.95
CA ILE A 323 -11.04 -23.06 13.07
C ILE A 323 -9.53 -22.79 13.22
N LEU A 324 -8.77 -22.88 12.11
CA LEU A 324 -7.34 -22.61 12.12
C LEU A 324 -7.02 -21.17 12.55
N PHE A 325 -7.82 -20.19 12.12
CA PHE A 325 -7.66 -18.80 12.52
C PHE A 325 -7.97 -18.58 14.00
N VAL A 326 -9.05 -19.18 14.52
CA VAL A 326 -9.39 -19.15 15.95
C VAL A 326 -8.30 -19.80 16.80
N GLU A 327 -7.75 -20.92 16.39
CA GLU A 327 -6.61 -21.57 17.06
C GLU A 327 -5.35 -20.70 17.03
N ASN A 328 -5.08 -20.02 15.91
CA ASN A 328 -3.95 -19.08 15.82
C ASN A 328 -4.14 -17.86 16.74
N LEU A 329 -5.38 -17.47 17.03
CA LEU A 329 -5.68 -16.38 17.96
C LEU A 329 -5.14 -16.64 19.36
N GLU A 330 -5.17 -17.89 19.83
CA GLU A 330 -4.53 -18.29 21.09
C GLU A 330 -3.00 -18.15 21.03
N ARG A 331 -2.40 -18.53 19.89
CA ARG A 331 -0.95 -18.41 19.69
C ARG A 331 -0.48 -16.97 19.73
N TYR A 332 -1.34 -16.04 19.31
CA TYR A 332 -1.07 -14.60 19.39
C TYR A 332 -1.13 -14.03 20.81
N ARG A 333 -1.42 -14.87 21.82
CA ARG A 333 -1.40 -14.53 23.25
C ARG A 333 -2.11 -13.22 23.51
N LEU A 334 -3.39 -13.16 23.13
CA LEU A 334 -4.27 -12.08 23.55
C LEU A 334 -4.39 -12.07 25.07
N ARG A 335 -3.44 -11.40 25.72
CA ARG A 335 -3.41 -11.20 27.18
C ARG A 335 -4.47 -10.21 27.63
N ASP A 336 -5.00 -9.44 26.69
CA ASP A 336 -6.08 -8.52 26.97
C ASP A 336 -7.40 -9.30 27.09
N GLY A 337 -7.84 -9.51 28.32
CA GLY A 337 -9.11 -10.16 28.63
C GLY A 337 -10.30 -9.44 27.98
N LEU A 338 -10.22 -8.12 27.77
CA LEU A 338 -11.26 -7.34 27.12
C LEU A 338 -11.40 -7.69 25.63
N LEU A 339 -10.27 -7.83 24.93
CA LEU A 339 -10.30 -8.26 23.53
C LEU A 339 -10.81 -9.69 23.41
N ARG A 340 -10.42 -10.59 24.33
CA ARG A 340 -10.92 -11.97 24.34
C ARG A 340 -12.43 -12.02 24.57
N THR A 341 -12.95 -11.25 25.52
CA THR A 341 -14.40 -11.16 25.77
C THR A 341 -15.14 -10.58 24.57
N ARG A 342 -14.60 -9.55 23.91
CA ARG A 342 -15.21 -8.99 22.69
C ARG A 342 -15.17 -9.95 21.51
N ILE A 343 -14.06 -10.63 21.27
CA ILE A 343 -13.99 -11.63 20.21
C ILE A 343 -14.98 -12.76 20.53
N ARG A 344 -15.08 -13.19 21.79
CA ARG A 344 -16.06 -14.18 22.22
C ARG A 344 -17.51 -13.74 21.98
N SER A 345 -17.83 -12.46 22.18
CA SER A 345 -19.17 -11.94 21.88
C SER A 345 -19.46 -11.81 20.38
N LEU A 346 -18.43 -11.87 19.53
CA LEU A 346 -18.57 -11.84 18.07
C LEU A 346 -18.65 -13.25 17.47
N LEU A 347 -18.32 -14.28 18.24
CA LEU A 347 -18.47 -15.67 17.82
C LEU A 347 -19.94 -16.11 17.94
N PRO A 348 -20.41 -17.04 17.09
CA PRO A 348 -21.76 -17.59 17.18
C PRO A 348 -22.02 -18.23 18.55
N GLU A 349 -23.27 -18.16 19.03
CA GLU A 349 -23.67 -18.87 20.24
C GLU A 349 -23.32 -20.36 20.14
N GLY A 350 -22.61 -20.88 21.14
CA GLY A 350 -22.14 -22.27 21.19
C GLY A 350 -20.71 -22.49 20.70
N MET A 351 -20.07 -21.50 20.06
CA MET A 351 -18.64 -21.57 19.77
C MET A 351 -17.84 -21.03 20.97
N GLU A 352 -17.22 -21.92 21.72
CA GLU A 352 -16.29 -21.53 22.77
C GLU A 352 -14.90 -21.31 22.18
N LEU A 353 -14.32 -20.13 22.44
CA LEU A 353 -12.87 -19.98 22.30
C LEU A 353 -12.22 -21.04 23.19
N PRO A 354 -11.25 -21.83 22.67
CA PRO A 354 -10.52 -22.76 23.51
C PRO A 354 -10.02 -22.05 24.78
N GLU A 355 -10.07 -22.76 25.91
CA GLU A 355 -9.55 -22.22 27.15
C GLU A 355 -8.04 -22.09 26.98
N ALA A 356 -7.59 -20.85 26.71
CA ALA A 356 -6.18 -20.48 26.71
C ALA A 356 -5.49 -21.15 27.89
N GLN A 357 -4.75 -22.22 27.59
CA GLN A 357 -3.98 -22.91 28.60
C GLN A 357 -2.93 -21.91 29.06
N GLU A 358 -3.05 -21.42 30.30
CA GLU A 358 -1.97 -20.65 30.90
C GLU A 358 -0.72 -21.51 30.76
N PRO A 359 0.35 -21.02 30.11
CA PRO A 359 1.59 -21.79 30.06
C PRO A 359 1.92 -22.15 31.50
N PRO A 360 2.22 -23.43 31.79
CA PRO A 360 2.33 -23.91 33.16
C PRO A 360 3.25 -22.94 33.91
N ARG A 361 2.79 -22.41 35.06
CA ARG A 361 3.49 -21.35 35.81
C ARG A 361 4.99 -21.65 36.01
N THR A 362 5.35 -22.93 36.06
CA THR A 362 6.71 -23.44 36.09
C THR A 362 7.58 -23.05 34.90
N GLU A 363 7.07 -23.05 33.66
CA GLU A 363 7.84 -22.62 32.47
C GLU A 363 8.10 -21.12 32.44
N VAL A 364 7.14 -20.30 32.92
CA VAL A 364 7.32 -18.85 33.00
C VAL A 364 8.35 -18.49 34.07
N ILE A 365 8.31 -19.17 35.22
CA ILE A 365 9.31 -19.02 36.29
C ILE A 365 10.68 -19.51 35.80
N GLN A 366 10.76 -20.64 35.11
CA GLN A 366 12.01 -21.14 34.54
C GLN A 366 12.58 -20.21 33.47
N ARG A 367 11.77 -19.67 32.54
CA ARG A 367 12.23 -18.70 31.54
C ARG A 367 12.67 -17.37 32.13
N GLN A 368 12.07 -16.95 33.25
CA GLN A 368 12.53 -15.77 33.98
C GLN A 368 13.83 -16.04 34.75
N GLN A 369 14.00 -17.26 35.28
CA GLN A 369 15.25 -17.68 35.94
C GLN A 369 16.39 -17.82 34.92
N THR A 370 16.17 -18.48 33.78
CA THR A 370 17.20 -18.60 32.73
C THR A 370 17.56 -17.24 32.12
N LYS A 371 16.60 -16.33 31.89
CA LYS A 371 16.92 -14.95 31.48
C LYS A 371 17.70 -14.16 32.53
N LYS A 372 17.52 -14.44 33.82
CA LYS A 372 18.29 -13.82 34.91
C LYS A 372 19.73 -14.35 34.95
N GLU A 373 19.94 -15.59 34.56
CA GLU A 373 21.26 -16.23 34.44
C GLU A 373 21.98 -15.82 33.13
N GLU A 374 21.26 -15.70 32.01
CA GLU A 374 21.83 -15.30 30.71
C GLU A 374 22.06 -13.77 30.60
N GLY A 375 21.20 -12.96 31.20
CA GLY A 375 21.31 -11.49 31.19
C GLY A 375 22.56 -10.96 31.91
N GLY A 376 23.09 -11.72 32.87
CA GLY A 376 24.35 -11.38 33.56
C GLY A 376 25.58 -11.49 32.65
N ASN A 377 25.56 -12.39 31.65
CA ASN A 377 26.69 -12.61 30.76
C ASN A 377 26.64 -11.73 29.51
N GLY A 378 25.45 -11.46 28.95
CA GLY A 378 25.31 -10.60 27.77
C GLY A 378 25.84 -9.18 28.00
N TRP A 379 25.57 -8.59 29.18
CA TRP A 379 26.08 -7.27 29.53
C TRP A 379 27.61 -7.26 29.71
N ARG A 380 28.18 -8.33 30.29
CA ARG A 380 29.64 -8.49 30.45
C ARG A 380 30.35 -8.64 29.11
N ILE A 381 29.78 -9.40 28.18
CA ILE A 381 30.32 -9.56 26.82
C ILE A 381 30.26 -8.23 26.06
N GLY A 382 29.13 -7.53 26.11
CA GLY A 382 29.00 -6.21 25.49
C GLY A 382 30.00 -5.19 26.05
N PHE A 383 30.19 -5.17 27.37
CA PHE A 383 31.17 -4.31 28.03
C PHE A 383 32.61 -4.66 27.65
N MET A 384 32.95 -5.96 27.57
CA MET A 384 34.26 -6.42 27.10
C MET A 384 34.53 -6.01 25.64
N CYS A 385 33.54 -6.13 24.75
CA CYS A 385 33.67 -5.68 23.35
C CYS A 385 33.97 -4.17 23.28
N ILE A 386 33.31 -3.34 24.09
CA ILE A 386 33.56 -1.90 24.16
C ILE A 386 34.99 -1.60 24.63
N ILE A 387 35.47 -2.32 25.66
CA ILE A 387 36.85 -2.18 26.15
C ILE A 387 37.86 -2.56 25.06
N VAL A 388 37.63 -3.66 24.34
CA VAL A 388 38.53 -4.09 23.26
C VAL A 388 38.60 -3.06 22.14
N VAL A 389 37.45 -2.51 21.70
CA VAL A 389 37.41 -1.44 20.70
C VAL A 389 38.15 -0.19 21.20
N TRP A 390 37.96 0.17 22.47
CA TRP A 390 38.66 1.31 23.06
C TRP A 390 40.17 1.10 23.15
N VAL A 391 40.63 -0.10 23.53
CA VAL A 391 42.07 -0.44 23.55
C VAL A 391 42.67 -0.40 22.14
N ILE A 392 41.97 -0.93 21.13
CA ILE A 392 42.40 -0.85 19.73
C ILE A 392 42.54 0.61 19.29
N TYR A 393 41.57 1.46 19.66
CA TYR A 393 41.61 2.89 19.37
C TYR A 393 42.78 3.61 20.06
N VAL A 394 43.04 3.32 21.34
CA VAL A 394 44.17 3.92 22.08
C VAL A 394 45.52 3.44 21.53
N VAL A 395 45.62 2.16 21.15
CA VAL A 395 46.84 1.60 20.54
C VAL A 395 47.07 2.19 19.15
N SER A 396 46.01 2.40 18.34
CA SER A 396 46.17 3.02 17.02
C SER A 396 46.64 4.48 17.11
N GLN A 397 46.17 5.22 18.11
CA GLN A 397 46.65 6.58 18.41
C GLN A 397 48.10 6.61 18.92
N SER A 398 48.62 5.49 19.44
CA SER A 398 49.98 5.39 19.98
C SER A 398 51.04 4.97 18.95
N VAL A 399 50.62 4.55 17.74
CA VAL A 399 51.52 4.07 16.67
C VAL A 399 51.93 5.18 15.69
N GLU A 400 51.40 6.39 15.82
CA GLU A 400 51.96 7.57 15.14
C GLU A 400 53.24 8.05 15.84
N SER A 401 54.36 7.48 15.39
CA SER A 401 55.72 7.86 15.78
C SER A 401 56.18 9.19 15.13
N PRO A 402 57.38 9.69 15.48
CA PRO A 402 57.62 10.94 16.16
C PRO A 402 57.72 12.17 15.25
N ARG A 403 57.44 13.32 15.86
CA ARG A 403 57.67 14.69 15.33
C ARG A 403 59.06 14.84 14.70
N SER A 404 59.11 15.18 13.41
CA SER A 404 60.25 15.83 12.79
C SER A 404 60.01 17.35 12.70
N THR A 405 61.03 18.07 13.09
CA THR A 405 61.17 19.52 13.19
C THR A 405 61.34 20.19 11.81
N SER A 406 60.74 21.38 11.72
CA SER A 406 61.02 22.53 10.84
C SER A 406 62.30 22.48 9.97
N TYR A 407 62.14 22.66 8.66
CA TYR A 407 63.09 23.36 7.79
C TYR A 407 62.37 24.09 6.64
N SER A 408 62.39 25.42 6.69
CA SER A 408 62.13 26.32 5.57
C SER A 408 63.35 26.38 4.65
N ASN A 409 63.10 26.57 3.35
CA ASN A 409 64.04 26.79 2.23
C ASN A 409 64.52 25.54 1.47
N TYR A 410 63.78 25.14 0.44
CA TYR A 410 64.37 24.66 -0.82
C TYR A 410 63.55 25.15 -2.01
N LYS A 411 64.24 25.77 -2.98
CA LYS A 411 63.72 26.19 -4.29
C LYS A 411 63.38 24.95 -5.12
N VAL A 412 62.18 24.93 -5.71
CA VAL A 412 61.77 23.92 -6.70
C VAL A 412 62.50 24.21 -8.02
N PRO A 413 63.15 23.20 -8.65
CA PRO A 413 63.75 23.36 -9.98
C PRO A 413 62.68 23.56 -11.07
N GLU A 414 62.91 24.51 -11.99
CA GLU A 414 62.03 24.84 -13.13
C GLU A 414 61.71 23.67 -14.08
N GLU A 415 62.43 22.56 -13.99
CA GLU A 415 62.15 21.33 -14.77
C GLU A 415 60.89 20.58 -14.33
N LEU A 416 60.36 20.83 -13.12
CA LEU A 416 59.10 20.20 -12.68
C LEU A 416 57.85 20.92 -13.19
N ILE A 417 57.97 22.20 -13.55
CA ILE A 417 56.85 23.03 -14.04
C ILE A 417 56.60 22.75 -15.53
N ASN A 418 57.66 22.51 -16.31
CA ASN A 418 57.52 22.23 -17.75
C ASN A 418 56.97 20.83 -18.06
N ASN A 419 57.07 19.87 -17.14
CA ASN A 419 56.52 18.52 -17.33
C ASN A 419 55.03 18.39 -16.94
N MET A 420 54.46 19.35 -16.20
CA MET A 420 53.02 19.34 -15.85
C MET A 420 52.12 19.90 -16.96
N ASP A 421 52.62 20.84 -17.78
CA ASP A 421 51.88 21.42 -18.90
C ASP A 421 51.79 20.49 -20.12
N GLU A 422 52.70 19.51 -20.24
CA GLU A 422 52.67 18.50 -21.29
C GLU A 422 51.70 17.34 -20.97
N LEU A 423 51.45 17.09 -19.69
CA LEU A 423 50.49 16.07 -19.22
C LEU A 423 49.04 16.56 -19.22
N LEU A 424 48.80 17.88 -19.18
CA LEU A 424 47.46 18.47 -19.26
C LEU A 424 46.93 18.68 -20.69
N LYS A 425 47.78 18.50 -21.72
CA LYS A 425 47.39 18.61 -23.15
C LYS A 425 46.87 17.31 -23.78
N ARG A 426 46.79 16.21 -23.04
CA ARG A 426 46.18 14.95 -23.52
C ARG A 426 44.85 14.69 -22.81
N LYS A 427 43.80 15.35 -23.29
CA LYS A 427 42.39 15.01 -23.00
C LYS A 427 41.59 15.09 -24.28
N ASP A 428 41.34 13.94 -24.89
CA ASP A 428 40.15 13.68 -25.69
C ASP A 428 39.34 12.61 -24.96
N ILE A 429 38.01 12.67 -25.11
CA ILE A 429 36.97 11.78 -24.55
C ILE A 429 36.38 12.25 -23.21
N TYR A 430 35.49 13.24 -23.28
CA TYR A 430 34.16 13.21 -22.64
C TYR A 430 33.23 14.11 -23.46
N PRO A 431 32.01 13.69 -23.85
CA PRO A 431 31.05 14.60 -24.47
C PRO A 431 30.36 15.48 -23.40
N PRO A 432 29.91 16.69 -23.78
CA PRO A 432 29.32 17.64 -22.85
C PRO A 432 27.89 17.23 -22.44
N ILE A 433 27.55 17.59 -21.21
CA ILE A 433 26.19 17.53 -20.65
C ILE A 433 25.33 18.56 -21.40
N ILE A 434 24.27 18.10 -22.08
CA ILE A 434 23.27 18.98 -22.70
C ILE A 434 22.10 19.13 -21.72
N SER A 435 21.82 20.38 -21.36
CA SER A 435 20.69 20.85 -20.57
C SER A 435 19.70 21.57 -21.49
N ASP A 436 18.67 20.86 -21.97
CA ASP A 436 17.28 21.28 -22.27
C ASP A 436 16.65 20.32 -23.32
N PRO A 437 15.38 19.90 -23.20
CA PRO A 437 14.76 18.97 -24.15
C PRO A 437 13.72 19.68 -25.04
N GLU A 438 14.11 20.12 -26.23
CA GLU A 438 13.15 20.41 -27.31
C GLU A 438 13.65 19.85 -28.67
N SER A 439 12.73 19.16 -29.35
CA SER A 439 12.80 18.54 -30.69
C SER A 439 13.45 17.15 -30.82
N VAL A 440 12.61 16.16 -31.17
CA VAL A 440 12.93 14.72 -31.34
C VAL A 440 12.89 14.33 -32.83
N GLU A 441 13.18 15.24 -33.76
CA GLU A 441 12.93 14.99 -35.21
C GLU A 441 14.16 14.81 -36.11
N ASP A 442 15.40 14.75 -35.58
CA ASP A 442 16.60 14.58 -36.43
C ASP A 442 17.45 13.31 -36.17
N LEU A 443 16.93 12.31 -35.46
CA LEU A 443 17.66 11.07 -35.12
C LEU A 443 17.42 9.90 -36.10
N ILE A 444 17.47 10.15 -37.41
CA ILE A 444 17.64 9.08 -38.42
C ILE A 444 18.58 9.57 -39.53
N ARG A 445 19.87 9.23 -39.41
CA ARG A 445 20.83 9.00 -40.52
C ARG A 445 22.19 8.60 -39.94
N LEU A 446 22.50 7.30 -39.95
CA LEU A 446 23.87 6.82 -39.77
C LEU A 446 24.61 6.88 -41.12
N PRO A 447 25.87 7.33 -41.17
CA PRO A 447 26.67 7.25 -42.39
C PRO A 447 27.25 5.84 -42.56
N GLU A 448 27.35 5.37 -43.79
CA GLU A 448 27.97 4.08 -44.13
C GLU A 448 29.46 4.03 -43.74
N PRO A 449 29.97 2.87 -43.27
CA PRO A 449 31.37 2.73 -42.91
C PRO A 449 32.28 2.74 -44.15
N ARG A 450 33.39 3.48 -44.05
CA ARG A 450 34.46 3.47 -45.06
C ARG A 450 35.21 2.14 -45.01
N THR A 451 35.51 1.61 -46.19
CA THR A 451 36.24 0.36 -46.42
C THR A 451 37.64 0.37 -45.77
N GLY A 452 37.90 -0.61 -44.90
CA GLY A 452 39.25 -0.93 -44.42
C GLY A 452 39.54 -0.80 -42.92
N GLN A 453 38.58 -0.44 -42.06
CA GLN A 453 38.75 -0.52 -40.60
C GLN A 453 38.18 -1.82 -40.05
N LYS A 454 39.00 -2.54 -39.26
CA LYS A 454 38.55 -3.70 -38.50
C LYS A 454 37.45 -3.28 -37.53
N THR A 455 36.35 -4.02 -37.51
CA THR A 455 35.25 -3.77 -36.58
C THR A 455 35.72 -4.00 -35.14
N PRO A 456 35.06 -3.39 -34.14
CA PRO A 456 35.34 -3.68 -32.73
C PRO A 456 35.27 -5.17 -32.39
N VAL A 457 34.48 -5.95 -33.15
CA VAL A 457 34.37 -7.40 -33.02
C VAL A 457 35.64 -8.11 -33.51
N GLU A 458 36.19 -7.71 -34.66
CA GLU A 458 37.43 -8.28 -35.21
C GLU A 458 38.66 -7.97 -34.34
N ILE A 459 38.69 -6.81 -33.67
CA ILE A 459 39.75 -6.45 -32.72
C ILE A 459 39.68 -7.33 -31.46
N VAL A 460 38.47 -7.68 -31.02
CA VAL A 460 38.26 -8.54 -29.85
C VAL A 460 38.55 -10.01 -30.19
N GLU A 461 38.18 -10.48 -31.38
CA GLU A 461 38.48 -11.84 -31.83
C GLU A 461 39.99 -12.07 -32.01
N GLU A 462 40.73 -11.06 -32.49
CA GLU A 462 42.19 -11.14 -32.64
C GLU A 462 42.91 -11.09 -31.27
N ALA A 463 42.35 -10.40 -30.27
CA ALA A 463 42.86 -10.41 -28.90
C ALA A 463 42.59 -11.74 -28.16
N VAL A 464 41.51 -12.45 -28.52
CA VAL A 464 41.11 -13.72 -27.92
C VAL A 464 41.94 -14.91 -28.43
N GLN A 465 42.57 -14.80 -29.60
CA GLN A 465 43.45 -15.87 -30.12
C GLN A 465 44.82 -15.96 -29.40
N GLY A 466 45.17 -15.00 -28.54
CA GLY A 466 46.48 -14.92 -27.88
C GLY A 466 46.55 -15.45 -26.44
N GLU A 467 45.43 -15.61 -25.74
CA GLU A 467 45.42 -16.04 -24.33
C GLU A 467 44.39 -17.13 -24.07
N ASN A 468 44.78 -18.10 -23.23
CA ASN A 468 44.03 -19.31 -22.92
C ASN A 468 42.57 -18.99 -22.51
N LEU A 469 41.63 -19.36 -23.39
CA LEU A 469 40.18 -19.11 -23.34
C LEU A 469 39.58 -19.38 -21.94
N GLU A 470 40.12 -20.38 -21.26
CA GLU A 470 39.70 -20.85 -19.94
C GLU A 470 39.97 -19.83 -18.81
N LYS A 471 41.06 -19.07 -18.91
CA LYS A 471 41.37 -17.98 -17.95
C LYS A 471 40.52 -16.75 -18.19
N TYR A 472 40.12 -16.49 -19.43
CA TYR A 472 39.23 -15.38 -19.76
C TYR A 472 37.80 -15.64 -19.25
N GLU A 473 37.30 -16.87 -19.41
CA GLU A 473 36.02 -17.33 -18.86
C GLU A 473 35.98 -17.22 -17.32
N GLN A 474 37.06 -17.60 -16.63
CA GLN A 474 37.17 -17.46 -15.17
C GLN A 474 37.24 -15.99 -14.71
N LYS A 475 37.95 -15.12 -15.43
CA LYS A 475 38.02 -13.69 -15.07
C LYS A 475 36.70 -12.96 -15.35
N LYS A 476 36.02 -13.33 -16.43
CA LYS A 476 34.69 -12.83 -16.81
C LYS A 476 33.63 -13.20 -15.77
N SER A 477 33.66 -14.44 -15.26
CA SER A 477 32.73 -14.88 -14.20
C SER A 477 32.98 -14.19 -12.86
N ILE A 478 34.24 -13.90 -12.48
CA ILE A 478 34.56 -13.16 -11.24
C ILE A 478 34.18 -11.68 -11.32
N LEU A 479 34.41 -11.01 -12.46
CA LEU A 479 34.01 -9.61 -12.67
C LEU A 479 32.49 -9.44 -12.76
N LEU A 480 31.78 -10.41 -13.35
CA LEU A 480 30.32 -10.44 -13.35
C LEU A 480 29.76 -10.63 -11.93
N LEU A 481 30.39 -11.46 -11.09
CA LEU A 481 29.94 -11.70 -9.71
C LEU A 481 30.04 -10.48 -8.79
N ASP A 482 31.06 -9.64 -8.97
CA ASP A 482 31.26 -8.44 -8.14
C ASP A 482 30.36 -7.28 -8.56
N ASP A 483 30.06 -7.19 -9.86
CA ASP A 483 29.10 -6.22 -10.41
C ASP A 483 27.64 -6.64 -10.11
N TYR A 484 27.37 -7.94 -10.08
CA TYR A 484 26.07 -8.52 -9.71
C TYR A 484 25.74 -8.33 -8.22
N LYS A 485 26.74 -8.46 -7.33
CA LYS A 485 26.58 -8.18 -5.89
C LYS A 485 26.23 -6.72 -5.59
N LYS A 486 26.70 -5.77 -6.42
CA LYS A 486 26.38 -4.34 -6.27
C LYS A 486 24.98 -3.97 -6.79
N ARG A 487 24.43 -4.75 -7.72
CA ARG A 487 23.11 -4.51 -8.36
C ARG A 487 21.91 -5.13 -7.62
N LEU A 488 22.17 -5.97 -6.61
CA LEU A 488 21.17 -6.75 -5.86
C LEU A 488 20.27 -5.96 -4.88
N LEU A 489 20.21 -4.63 -4.98
CA LEU A 489 19.33 -3.76 -4.18
C LEU A 489 18.19 -3.11 -5.01
N ASP A 490 18.04 -3.45 -6.29
CA ASP A 490 17.09 -2.79 -7.20
C ASP A 490 15.96 -3.72 -7.69
N PRO A 491 14.67 -3.35 -7.57
CA PRO A 491 13.52 -4.06 -8.13
C PRO A 491 13.56 -4.39 -9.63
N SER A 492 14.40 -3.69 -10.41
CA SER A 492 14.62 -3.95 -11.85
C SER A 492 15.22 -5.33 -12.15
N ALA A 493 15.91 -5.95 -11.18
CA ALA A 493 16.50 -7.29 -11.31
C ALA A 493 15.46 -8.40 -11.55
N LEU A 494 14.20 -8.20 -11.13
CA LEU A 494 13.11 -9.17 -11.33
C LEU A 494 12.63 -9.22 -12.79
N VAL A 495 12.67 -8.07 -13.48
CA VAL A 495 12.31 -7.98 -14.91
C VAL A 495 13.44 -8.57 -15.75
N GLN A 496 14.68 -8.32 -15.37
CA GLN A 496 15.85 -8.87 -16.06
C GLN A 496 15.96 -10.39 -15.90
N ALA A 497 15.73 -10.92 -14.69
CA ALA A 497 15.67 -12.38 -14.45
C ALA A 497 14.52 -13.06 -15.23
N ARG A 498 13.40 -12.36 -15.46
CA ARG A 498 12.30 -12.85 -16.31
C ARG A 498 12.68 -12.91 -17.78
N ILE A 499 13.43 -11.92 -18.27
CA ILE A 499 13.91 -11.87 -19.65
C ILE A 499 14.97 -12.96 -19.87
N GLU A 500 15.93 -13.08 -18.95
CA GLU A 500 17.01 -14.08 -19.02
C GLU A 500 16.47 -15.51 -18.93
N ALA A 501 15.51 -15.78 -18.03
CA ALA A 501 14.83 -17.09 -17.97
C ALA A 501 14.04 -17.40 -19.24
N GLY A 502 13.47 -16.38 -19.91
CA GLY A 502 12.79 -16.53 -21.19
C GLY A 502 13.74 -16.85 -22.36
N GLU A 503 14.94 -16.28 -22.36
CA GLU A 503 15.96 -16.51 -23.38
C GLU A 503 16.71 -17.84 -23.20
N MET A 504 16.85 -18.32 -21.97
CA MET A 504 17.54 -19.58 -21.61
C MET A 504 16.78 -20.87 -21.96
N ILE A 505 15.51 -20.80 -22.40
CA ILE A 505 14.65 -21.97 -22.69
C ILE A 505 15.05 -22.76 -23.96
N ARG A 506 16.19 -22.46 -24.59
CA ARG A 506 16.60 -23.11 -25.86
C ARG A 506 17.63 -24.25 -25.71
N ASP A 507 18.17 -24.48 -24.52
CA ASP A 507 19.14 -25.57 -24.26
C ASP A 507 18.86 -26.28 -22.92
N THR A 508 18.98 -27.61 -22.93
CA THR A 508 18.74 -28.53 -21.80
C THR A 508 19.56 -28.22 -20.55
N ALA A 509 20.83 -27.80 -20.70
CA ALA A 509 21.67 -27.41 -19.55
C ALA A 509 21.22 -26.09 -18.90
N SER A 510 20.55 -25.23 -19.67
CA SER A 510 20.05 -23.93 -19.22
C SER A 510 18.74 -24.05 -18.44
N VAL A 511 17.98 -25.13 -18.66
CA VAL A 511 16.74 -25.44 -17.92
C VAL A 511 17.02 -25.83 -16.47
N GLU A 512 18.03 -26.68 -16.23
CA GLU A 512 18.45 -27.02 -14.86
C GLU A 512 18.95 -25.79 -14.09
N TYR A 513 19.74 -24.93 -14.75
CA TYR A 513 20.22 -23.68 -14.17
C TYR A 513 19.08 -22.72 -13.84
N ALA A 514 18.07 -22.60 -14.72
CA ALA A 514 16.89 -21.78 -14.47
C ALA A 514 16.07 -22.30 -13.28
N LEU A 515 15.88 -23.61 -13.17
CA LEU A 515 15.16 -24.24 -12.06
C LEU A 515 15.89 -24.09 -10.71
N ASP A 516 17.21 -24.28 -10.68
CA ASP A 516 18.01 -24.08 -9.47
C ASP A 516 18.02 -22.60 -9.04
N THR A 517 18.18 -21.66 -9.98
CA THR A 517 18.13 -20.22 -9.73
C THR A 517 16.77 -19.79 -9.18
N PHE A 518 15.68 -20.34 -9.72
CA PHE A 518 14.32 -20.06 -9.28
C PHE A 518 14.04 -20.65 -7.88
N THR A 519 14.49 -21.88 -7.64
CA THR A 519 14.35 -22.56 -6.34
C THR A 519 15.13 -21.83 -5.25
N GLN A 520 16.34 -21.35 -5.56
CA GLN A 520 17.16 -20.55 -4.65
C GLN A 520 16.49 -19.20 -4.33
N ALA A 521 15.96 -18.50 -5.33
CA ALA A 521 15.23 -17.24 -5.13
C ALA A 521 13.98 -17.39 -4.22
N LEU A 522 13.30 -18.54 -4.31
CA LEU A 522 12.17 -18.90 -3.44
C LEU A 522 12.61 -19.33 -2.03
N GLY A 523 13.75 -20.02 -1.90
CA GLY A 523 14.33 -20.45 -0.63
C GLY A 523 14.81 -19.28 0.24
N GLU A 524 15.32 -18.22 -0.37
CA GLU A 524 15.87 -17.04 0.32
C GLU A 524 14.80 -16.05 0.86
N ARG A 525 13.52 -16.45 0.98
CA ARG A 525 12.38 -15.65 1.48
C ARG A 525 12.16 -14.31 0.74
N ARG A 526 12.64 -14.15 -0.50
CA ARG A 526 12.47 -12.91 -1.28
C ARG A 526 11.10 -12.81 -1.96
N MET A 527 10.37 -13.90 -2.04
CA MET A 527 9.07 -13.96 -2.70
C MET A 527 8.00 -14.27 -1.66
N GLY A 528 7.16 -13.28 -1.34
CA GLY A 528 5.88 -13.49 -0.66
C GLY A 528 4.84 -14.12 -1.58
N VAL A 529 5.24 -15.13 -2.36
CA VAL A 529 4.44 -15.71 -3.44
C VAL A 529 4.01 -17.10 -3.02
N ILE A 530 2.83 -17.17 -2.42
CA ILE A 530 1.98 -18.35 -2.47
C ILE A 530 0.87 -17.98 -3.44
N GLY A 531 0.78 -18.67 -4.58
CA GLY A 531 -0.39 -18.60 -5.47
C GLY A 531 -0.39 -17.59 -6.63
N ASP A 532 0.75 -17.17 -7.19
CA ASP A 532 0.70 -16.48 -8.50
C ASP A 532 0.44 -17.51 -9.62
N ASN A 533 -0.82 -17.63 -10.03
CA ASN A 533 -1.30 -18.49 -11.13
C ASN A 533 -0.61 -18.22 -12.49
N ARG A 534 0.21 -17.17 -12.61
CA ARG A 534 1.00 -16.88 -13.81
C ARG A 534 2.32 -17.64 -13.89
N ILE A 535 2.84 -18.11 -12.75
CA ILE A 535 4.11 -18.86 -12.70
C ILE A 535 3.89 -20.31 -13.14
N TYR A 536 2.74 -20.89 -12.80
CA TYR A 536 2.41 -22.28 -13.10
C TYR A 536 2.43 -22.61 -14.61
N PRO A 537 1.81 -21.81 -15.52
CA PRO A 537 1.86 -22.08 -16.97
C PRO A 537 3.28 -22.03 -17.56
N ILE A 538 4.17 -21.21 -16.98
CA ILE A 538 5.57 -21.09 -17.44
C ILE A 538 6.33 -22.35 -17.04
N LEU A 539 6.20 -22.79 -15.78
CA LEU A 539 6.85 -24.01 -15.29
C LEU A 539 6.32 -25.27 -16.00
N LYS A 540 5.00 -25.35 -16.22
CA LYS A 540 4.37 -26.45 -16.97
C LYS A 540 4.97 -26.57 -18.38
N LYS A 541 5.10 -25.46 -19.11
CA LYS A 541 5.73 -25.45 -20.44
C LYS A 541 7.20 -25.86 -20.43
N VAL A 542 7.97 -25.44 -19.43
CA VAL A 542 9.39 -25.82 -19.29
C VAL A 542 9.53 -27.32 -19.09
N VAL A 543 8.66 -27.93 -18.30
CA VAL A 543 8.67 -29.38 -18.00
C VAL A 543 8.12 -30.21 -19.16
N GLU A 544 7.04 -29.75 -19.81
CA GLU A 544 6.49 -30.40 -21.01
C GLU A 544 7.49 -30.40 -22.18
N GLY A 545 8.33 -29.37 -22.27
CA GLY A 545 9.41 -29.29 -23.26
C GLY A 545 10.66 -30.12 -22.93
N TRP A 546 10.75 -30.66 -21.72
CA TRP A 546 11.92 -31.39 -21.25
C TRP A 546 11.89 -32.85 -21.73
N LYS A 547 12.82 -33.21 -22.62
CA LYS A 547 13.09 -34.60 -22.99
C LYS A 547 14.23 -35.12 -22.11
N PRO A 548 14.02 -36.18 -21.31
CA PRO A 548 15.08 -36.69 -20.44
C PRO A 548 16.28 -37.14 -21.29
N VAL A 549 17.47 -36.67 -20.94
CA VAL A 549 18.73 -37.24 -21.42
C VAL A 549 19.00 -38.50 -20.59
N ASP A 550 19.42 -39.58 -21.24
CA ASP A 550 19.49 -40.99 -20.78
C ASP A 550 20.31 -41.31 -19.50
N SER A 551 20.24 -40.52 -18.44
CA SER A 551 20.90 -40.89 -17.17
C SER A 551 20.27 -40.37 -15.88
N GLN A 552 19.24 -39.50 -15.91
CA GLN A 552 18.48 -39.16 -14.71
C GLN A 552 17.07 -39.73 -14.78
N SER A 553 16.75 -40.60 -13.83
CA SER A 553 15.39 -41.13 -13.69
C SER A 553 14.47 -40.03 -13.14
N LYS A 554 13.23 -39.93 -13.64
CA LYS A 554 12.19 -39.00 -13.14
C LYS A 554 12.10 -38.93 -11.59
N PRO A 555 12.33 -40.01 -10.82
CA PRO A 555 12.40 -39.98 -9.36
C PRO A 555 13.48 -39.07 -8.73
N GLU A 556 14.63 -38.86 -9.37
CA GLU A 556 15.69 -37.99 -8.80
C GLU A 556 15.32 -36.51 -8.87
N VAL A 557 14.65 -36.10 -9.93
CA VAL A 557 14.12 -34.74 -10.08
C VAL A 557 12.97 -34.49 -9.10
N PHE A 558 12.12 -35.50 -8.86
CA PHE A 558 11.11 -35.44 -7.81
C PHE A 558 11.74 -35.19 -6.42
N ARG A 559 12.79 -35.94 -6.06
CA ARG A 559 13.52 -35.72 -4.80
C ARG A 559 14.14 -34.32 -4.72
N LYS A 560 14.73 -33.82 -5.81
CA LYS A 560 15.40 -32.51 -5.84
C LYS A 560 14.41 -31.36 -5.62
N TYR A 561 13.18 -31.46 -6.11
CA TYR A 561 12.21 -30.35 -6.07
C TYR A 561 10.95 -30.61 -5.20
N TYR A 562 10.90 -31.71 -4.43
CA TYR A 562 9.76 -32.10 -3.58
C TYR A 562 9.25 -30.98 -2.64
N SER A 563 10.17 -30.24 -2.03
CA SER A 563 9.83 -29.16 -1.09
C SER A 563 9.10 -27.97 -1.73
N PHE A 564 9.30 -27.77 -3.02
CA PHE A 564 8.59 -26.79 -3.84
C PHE A 564 7.21 -27.32 -4.25
N LEU A 565 7.15 -28.57 -4.72
CA LEU A 565 5.93 -29.21 -5.21
C LEU A 565 4.83 -29.33 -4.15
N ARG A 566 5.19 -29.53 -2.87
CA ARG A 566 4.24 -29.54 -1.74
C ARG A 566 3.49 -28.21 -1.54
N ARG A 567 3.94 -27.13 -2.18
CA ARG A 567 3.32 -25.79 -2.06
C ARG A 567 2.36 -25.46 -3.21
N LEU A 568 2.24 -26.34 -4.20
CA LEU A 568 1.23 -26.23 -5.24
C LEU A 568 -0.11 -26.74 -4.72
N ASP A 569 -1.19 -26.22 -5.30
CA ASP A 569 -2.53 -26.79 -5.10
C ASP A 569 -2.56 -28.26 -5.58
N PRO A 570 -3.31 -29.17 -4.94
CA PRO A 570 -3.36 -30.58 -5.31
C PRO A 570 -3.69 -30.84 -6.79
N ASP A 571 -4.58 -30.05 -7.39
CA ASP A 571 -4.96 -30.21 -8.80
C ASP A 571 -3.84 -29.75 -9.73
N GLN A 572 -3.12 -28.68 -9.34
CA GLN A 572 -1.93 -28.20 -10.05
C GLN A 572 -0.77 -29.18 -9.98
N ALA A 573 -0.58 -29.82 -8.82
CA ALA A 573 0.38 -30.89 -8.65
C ALA A 573 0.00 -32.10 -9.52
N LEU A 574 -1.27 -32.52 -9.52
CA LEU A 574 -1.76 -33.64 -10.32
C LEU A 574 -1.55 -33.40 -11.82
N ASP A 575 -1.92 -32.23 -12.33
CA ASP A 575 -1.72 -31.82 -13.71
C ASP A 575 -0.25 -31.68 -14.12
N PHE A 576 0.65 -31.49 -13.16
CA PHE A 576 2.09 -31.42 -13.41
C PHE A 576 2.70 -32.81 -13.68
N PHE A 577 2.07 -33.89 -13.20
CA PHE A 577 2.65 -35.24 -13.25
C PHE A 577 2.03 -36.17 -14.29
N THR A 578 0.88 -35.85 -14.86
CA THR A 578 0.16 -36.77 -15.76
C THR A 578 0.15 -36.28 -17.21
N PRO A 579 0.56 -37.11 -18.19
CA PRO A 579 0.40 -36.79 -19.60
C PRO A 579 -1.08 -36.54 -19.93
N SER A 580 -1.35 -35.66 -20.91
CA SER A 580 -2.71 -35.46 -21.40
C SER A 580 -3.28 -36.76 -21.98
N GLY A 581 -4.26 -37.37 -21.31
CA GLY A 581 -4.98 -38.55 -21.80
C GLY A 581 -5.29 -39.65 -20.78
N GLU A 582 -4.73 -39.61 -19.57
CA GLU A 582 -4.97 -40.62 -18.53
C GLU A 582 -6.22 -40.32 -17.68
N THR A 583 -6.91 -41.38 -17.25
CA THR A 583 -8.06 -41.29 -16.35
C THR A 583 -7.62 -40.97 -14.93
N GLU A 584 -8.46 -40.29 -14.15
CA GLU A 584 -8.14 -39.83 -12.78
C GLU A 584 -7.64 -40.95 -11.86
N ALA A 585 -8.11 -42.19 -12.04
CA ALA A 585 -7.62 -43.35 -11.29
C ALA A 585 -6.17 -43.74 -11.63
N GLU A 586 -5.80 -43.70 -12.91
CA GLU A 586 -4.42 -43.98 -13.39
C GLU A 586 -3.43 -42.91 -12.91
N LYS A 587 -3.92 -41.66 -12.77
CA LYS A 587 -3.15 -40.53 -12.22
C LYS A 587 -2.70 -40.79 -10.79
N TRP A 588 -3.60 -41.27 -9.93
CA TRP A 588 -3.29 -41.57 -8.53
C TRP A 588 -2.42 -42.83 -8.39
N GLU A 589 -2.67 -43.86 -9.19
CA GLU A 589 -1.91 -45.12 -9.13
C GLU A 589 -0.41 -44.90 -9.45
N THR A 590 -0.10 -44.03 -10.40
CA THR A 590 1.28 -43.66 -10.75
C THR A 590 2.01 -42.93 -9.63
N ILE A 591 1.29 -42.11 -8.84
CA ILE A 591 1.84 -41.39 -7.68
C ILE A 591 2.10 -42.36 -6.51
N PHE A 592 1.19 -43.33 -6.31
CA PHE A 592 1.27 -44.30 -5.19
C PHE A 592 2.24 -45.48 -5.43
N GLN A 593 2.67 -45.75 -6.66
CA GLN A 593 3.66 -46.78 -6.97
C GLN A 593 5.13 -46.36 -6.70
N LEU A 594 5.37 -45.15 -6.22
CA LEU A 594 6.73 -44.73 -5.81
C LEU A 594 7.16 -45.48 -4.54
N PRO A 595 8.38 -46.06 -4.46
CA PRO A 595 8.79 -46.86 -3.32
C PRO A 595 8.83 -46.03 -2.03
N SER A 596 8.03 -46.39 -1.04
CA SER A 596 8.04 -45.82 0.31
C SER A 596 9.16 -46.44 1.17
N GLU A 597 10.42 -46.19 0.81
CA GLU A 597 11.53 -46.45 1.73
C GLU A 597 11.76 -45.22 2.61
N GLY A 598 11.07 -45.20 3.74
CA GLY A 598 11.24 -44.21 4.80
C GLY A 598 9.93 -43.94 5.52
N GLY A 599 9.64 -44.75 6.55
CA GLY A 599 8.40 -44.66 7.33
C GLY A 599 8.10 -43.25 7.83
N GLY A 600 6.92 -42.77 7.45
CA GLY A 600 6.24 -41.57 7.94
C GLY A 600 4.93 -41.47 7.16
N GLU A 601 3.81 -41.50 7.89
CA GLU A 601 2.44 -41.38 7.34
C GLU A 601 2.25 -40.12 6.49
#